data_AF-A0A0B7C4Y3-F1
#
_entry.id   AF-A0A0B7C4Y3-F1
#
_cell.length_a   1.000
_cell.length_b   1.000
_cell.length_c   1.000
_cell.angle_alpha   90.00
_cell.angle_beta   90.00
_cell.angle_gamma   90.00
#
_symmetry.space_group_name_H-M   'P 1'
#
loop_
_entity.id
_entity.type
_entity.pdbx_description
1 polymer ?
#
loop_
_entity_poly.entity_id
_entity_poly.type
_entity_poly.pdbx_seq_one_letter_code
_entity_poly.pdbx_strand_id
1 'polypeptide(L)' 'LDKPATNVEYSTGQNDKFKYIVSSIQGWRKNQEDSFNAILDFESDVHYFAVMDGHGDGQVSKYTAENLPN' A
#
# COMPACT_ATOMS: atom_id res chain seq x y z
N LEU A 1 8.79 19.95 -5.84
CA LEU A 1 10.14 19.36 -6.00
C LEU A 1 10.68 19.83 -7.35
N ASP A 2 11.98 20.05 -7.48
CA ASP A 2 12.57 20.44 -8.78
C ASP A 2 12.71 19.25 -9.75
N LYS A 3 12.61 18.01 -9.22
CA LYS A 3 12.55 16.74 -9.95
C LYS A 3 11.66 15.74 -9.21
N PRO A 4 11.04 14.75 -9.87
CA PRO A 4 10.22 13.77 -9.17
C PRO A 4 11.10 12.82 -8.33
N ALA A 5 10.57 12.37 -7.21
CA ALA A 5 11.11 11.21 -6.50
C ALA A 5 10.74 9.95 -7.29
N THR A 6 11.76 9.23 -7.77
CA THR A 6 11.61 8.03 -8.61
C THR A 6 11.94 6.73 -7.87
N ASN A 7 12.24 6.81 -6.57
CA ASN A 7 12.43 5.62 -5.75
C ASN A 7 11.12 4.84 -5.71
N VAL A 8 11.20 3.57 -6.07
CA VAL A 8 10.07 2.65 -6.02
C VAL A 8 10.14 1.87 -4.71
N GLU A 9 9.16 2.05 -3.86
CA GLU A 9 8.91 1.12 -2.76
C GLU A 9 8.04 0.00 -3.31
N TYR A 10 8.40 -1.25 -3.05
CA TYR A 10 7.60 -2.38 -3.52
C TYR A 10 7.55 -3.48 -2.47
N SER A 11 6.46 -4.24 -2.50
CA SER A 11 6.29 -5.46 -1.72
C SER A 11 5.76 -6.56 -2.62
N THR A 12 6.14 -7.79 -2.32
CA THR A 12 5.71 -8.97 -3.07
C THR A 12 5.43 -10.11 -2.10
N GLY A 13 4.49 -10.97 -2.43
CA GLY A 13 4.20 -12.17 -1.64
C GLY A 13 3.50 -13.23 -2.48
N GLN A 14 3.47 -14.46 -1.97
CA GLN A 14 2.74 -15.56 -2.59
C GLN A 14 2.27 -16.56 -1.52
N ASN A 15 1.15 -17.23 -1.79
CA ASN A 15 0.69 -18.44 -1.12
C ASN A 15 0.36 -19.50 -2.20
N ASP A 16 -0.25 -20.62 -1.81
CA ASP A 16 -0.54 -21.72 -2.73
C ASP A 16 -1.54 -21.35 -3.85
N LYS A 17 -2.27 -20.25 -3.71
CA LYS A 17 -3.34 -19.82 -4.62
C LYS A 17 -2.98 -18.56 -5.41
N PHE A 18 -2.30 -17.60 -4.79
CA PHE A 18 -2.08 -16.27 -5.34
C PHE A 18 -0.64 -15.79 -5.18
N LYS A 19 -0.23 -14.91 -6.09
CA LYS A 19 1.02 -14.14 -6.03
C LYS A 19 0.72 -12.68 -6.29
N TYR A 20 1.30 -11.78 -5.51
CA TYR A 20 1.14 -10.35 -5.67
C TYR A 20 2.48 -9.61 -5.77
N ILE A 21 2.43 -8.46 -6.41
CA ILE A 21 3.42 -7.39 -6.37
C ILE A 21 2.65 -6.09 -6.23
N VAL A 22 3.11 -5.21 -5.34
CA VAL A 22 2.62 -3.84 -5.18
C VAL A 22 3.81 -2.90 -5.20
N SER A 23 3.65 -1.76 -5.86
CA SER A 23 4.69 -0.73 -5.96
C SER A 23 4.11 0.65 -5.73
N SER A 24 4.83 1.49 -5.01
CA SER A 24 4.48 2.87 -4.66
C SER A 24 5.62 3.81 -5.04
N ILE A 25 5.28 4.95 -5.64
CA ILE A 25 6.22 5.98 -6.09
C ILE A 25 5.65 7.34 -5.75
N GLN A 26 6.39 8.16 -5.00
CA GLN A 26 5.95 9.50 -4.58
C GLN A 26 5.77 10.47 -5.76
N GLY A 27 6.64 10.39 -6.78
CA GLY A 27 6.58 11.26 -7.94
C GLY A 27 6.84 12.73 -7.58
N TRP A 28 5.97 13.63 -8.04
CA TRP A 28 6.16 15.09 -7.91
C TRP A 28 5.64 15.69 -6.60
N ARG A 29 4.95 14.90 -5.77
CA ARG A 29 4.38 15.35 -4.50
C ARG A 29 5.46 15.61 -3.47
N LYS A 30 5.17 16.45 -2.46
CA LYS A 30 6.12 16.75 -1.37
C LYS A 30 6.36 15.53 -0.48
N ASN A 31 5.28 14.81 -0.16
CA ASN A 31 5.27 13.62 0.68
C ASN A 31 4.58 12.48 -0.07
N GLN A 32 4.93 11.23 0.26
CA GLN A 32 4.09 10.09 -0.07
C GLN A 32 3.00 9.96 0.99
N GLU A 33 1.75 10.01 0.56
CA GLU A 33 0.56 9.93 1.43
C GLU A 33 -0.20 8.62 1.22
N ASP A 34 0.18 7.82 0.22
CA ASP A 34 -0.43 6.53 -0.07
C ASP A 34 0.00 5.46 0.94
N SER A 35 -0.88 4.49 1.20
CA SER A 35 -0.61 3.25 1.91
C SER A 35 -1.30 2.07 1.23
N PHE A 36 -0.95 0.84 1.58
CA PHE A 36 -1.54 -0.36 0.97
C PHE A 36 -1.61 -1.53 1.95
N ASN A 37 -2.46 -2.51 1.64
CA ASN A 37 -2.41 -3.85 2.22
C ASN A 37 -2.39 -4.90 1.10
N ALA A 38 -1.64 -5.97 1.32
CA ALA A 38 -1.66 -7.17 0.49
C ALA A 38 -1.53 -8.40 1.40
N ILE A 39 -2.67 -8.84 1.93
CA ILE A 39 -2.78 -9.90 2.93
C ILE A 39 -3.37 -11.12 2.24
N LEU A 40 -2.49 -12.09 1.96
CA LEU A 40 -2.88 -13.33 1.28
C LEU A 40 -3.61 -14.31 2.20
N ASP A 41 -3.40 -14.27 3.51
CA ASP A 41 -4.05 -15.19 4.44
C ASP A 41 -4.87 -14.35 5.44
N PHE A 42 -5.90 -13.67 4.94
CA PHE A 42 -6.74 -12.77 5.74
C PHE A 42 -7.75 -13.58 6.57
N GLU A 43 -8.57 -14.39 5.91
CA GLU A 43 -9.40 -15.43 6.55
C GLU A 43 -9.38 -16.70 5.69
N SER A 44 -10.10 -17.74 6.12
CA SER A 44 -10.23 -18.98 5.35
C SER A 44 -10.81 -18.72 3.96
N ASP A 45 -9.97 -18.89 2.92
CA ASP A 45 -10.33 -18.66 1.51
C ASP A 45 -10.71 -17.21 1.18
N VAL A 46 -10.26 -16.25 2.00
CA VAL A 46 -10.45 -14.82 1.79
C VAL A 46 -9.10 -14.11 1.74
N HIS A 47 -8.94 -13.22 0.77
CA HIS A 47 -7.74 -12.45 0.52
C HIS A 47 -8.07 -10.95 0.58
N TYR A 48 -7.21 -10.14 1.20
CA TYR A 48 -7.45 -8.71 1.38
C TYR A 48 -6.37 -7.87 0.67
N PHE A 49 -6.82 -7.03 -0.26
CA PHE A 49 -5.97 -6.07 -0.96
C PHE A 49 -6.64 -4.69 -0.92
N ALA A 50 -5.87 -3.67 -0.55
CA ALA A 50 -6.35 -2.30 -0.48
C ALA A 50 -5.26 -1.31 -0.86
N VAL A 51 -5.67 -0.20 -1.45
CA VAL A 51 -4.82 0.98 -1.70
C VAL A 51 -5.55 2.17 -1.11
N MET A 52 -4.85 2.96 -0.30
CA MET A 52 -5.40 4.09 0.44
C MET A 52 -4.65 5.35 0.01
N ASP A 53 -5.33 6.25 -0.69
CA ASP A 53 -4.81 7.52 -1.18
C ASP A 53 -5.05 8.61 -0.12
N GLY A 54 -3.99 8.96 0.63
CA GLY A 54 -4.04 9.99 1.66
C GLY A 54 -4.18 11.39 1.05
N HIS A 55 -4.95 12.27 1.71
CA HIS A 55 -5.18 13.63 1.25
C HIS A 55 -4.99 14.63 2.39
N GLY A 56 -3.95 15.45 2.31
CA GLY A 56 -3.62 16.49 3.28
C GLY A 56 -2.52 16.06 4.25
N ASP A 57 -2.49 14.78 4.59
CA ASP A 57 -1.33 14.02 5.06
C ASP A 57 -1.58 12.51 4.90
N GLY A 58 -0.58 11.69 5.24
CA GLY A 58 -0.66 10.21 5.19
C GLY A 58 -1.09 9.54 6.50
N GLN A 59 -1.57 10.29 7.51
CA GLN A 59 -1.90 9.69 8.82
C GLN A 59 -3.13 8.80 8.73
N VAL A 60 -4.17 9.24 8.04
CA VAL A 60 -5.43 8.49 7.91
C VAL A 60 -5.22 7.26 7.02
N SER A 61 -4.55 7.39 5.88
CA SER A 61 -4.26 6.25 4.99
C SER A 61 -3.44 5.17 5.70
N LYS A 62 -2.44 5.58 6.49
CA LYS A 62 -1.65 4.68 7.32
C LYS A 62 -2.48 4.03 8.43
N TYR A 63 -3.25 4.81 9.18
CA TYR A 63 -4.12 4.27 10.24
C TYR A 63 -5.12 3.25 9.69
N THR A 64 -5.71 3.54 8.52
CA THR A 64 -6.58 2.61 7.81
C THR A 64 -5.83 1.33 7.43
N ALA A 65 -4.59 1.43 6.91
CA ALA A 65 -3.77 0.26 6.57
C ALA A 65 -3.51 -0.66 7.76
N GLU A 66 -3.33 -0.08 8.93
CA GLU A 66 -2.98 -0.78 10.16
C GLU A 66 -4.20 -1.36 10.90
N ASN A 67 -5.37 -0.71 10.79
CA ASN A 67 -6.51 -1.01 11.66
C ASN A 67 -7.79 -1.46 10.94
N LEU A 68 -7.91 -1.23 9.64
CA LEU A 68 -9.06 -1.71 8.87
C LEU A 68 -9.01 -3.24 8.64
N PRO A 69 -7.84 -3.87 8.43
CA PRO A 69 -7.73 -5.33 8.29
C PRO A 69 -7.81 -6.11 9.62
N ASN A 70 -8.51 -5.59 10.63
CA ASN A 70 -8.70 -6.27 11.92
C ASN A 70 -9.85 -7.28 11.88
#